data_AF-A0A2E3BS34-F1
#
_entry.id   AF-A0A2E3BS34-F1
#
_cell.length_a   1.000
_cell.length_b   1.000
_cell.length_c   1.000
_cell.angle_alpha   90.00
_cell.angle_beta   90.00
_cell.angle_gamma   90.00
#
_symmetry.space_group_name_H-M   'P 1'
#
loop_
_entity.id
_entity.type
_entity.pdbx_description
1 polymer ?
#
loop_
_entity_poly.entity_id
_entity_poly.type
_entity_poly.pdbx_seq_one_letter_code
_entity_poly.pdbx_strand_id
1 'polypeptide(L)'
;MWVGGKNPVVLIQNTGMFEAGDSIRGLGTDIEFPLVMMIGYRGWTGHGITKDSDARFTEPILHAYSINYYLVESNDDVDRISVAFEEAERTRRPVACLLGAEYS
;
A
#
# COMPACT_ATOMS: atom_id res chain seq x y z
N MET A 1 -2.31 8.98 -21.92
CA MET A 1 -2.42 7.76 -21.10
C MET A 1 -1.34 7.81 -20.04
N TRP A 2 -1.66 7.52 -18.78
CA TRP A 2 -0.74 7.52 -17.65
C TRP A 2 0.46 6.59 -17.88
N VAL A 3 1.69 7.03 -17.57
CA VAL A 3 2.92 6.22 -17.68
C VAL A 3 3.04 5.47 -19.02
N GLY A 4 2.77 6.17 -20.14
CA GLY A 4 2.83 5.57 -21.47
C GLY A 4 1.80 4.48 -21.74
N GLY A 5 0.71 4.44 -20.97
CA GLY A 5 -0.35 3.44 -21.08
C GLY A 5 -0.06 2.10 -20.43
N LYS A 6 0.83 2.10 -19.44
CA LYS A 6 1.14 0.93 -18.62
C LYS A 6 0.44 1.04 -17.26
N ASN A 7 0.37 -0.10 -16.58
CA ASN A 7 -0.14 -0.21 -15.21
C ASN A 7 1.04 -0.16 -14.24
N PRO A 8 1.32 1.00 -13.61
CA PRO A 8 2.48 1.14 -12.75
C PRO A 8 2.24 0.54 -11.36
N VAL A 9 3.34 0.18 -10.70
CA VAL A 9 3.37 -0.22 -9.29
C VAL A 9 4.44 0.60 -8.56
N VAL A 10 4.18 0.96 -7.31
CA VAL A 10 5.17 1.56 -6.42
C VAL A 10 5.62 0.52 -5.40
N LEU A 11 6.94 0.30 -5.31
CA LEU A 11 7.55 -0.47 -4.23
C LEU A 11 8.12 0.52 -3.21
N ILE A 12 7.66 0.45 -1.97
CA ILE A 12 8.07 1.39 -0.91
C ILE A 12 8.07 0.68 0.45
N GLN A 13 8.74 1.24 1.45
CA GLN A 13 8.61 0.79 2.85
C GLN A 13 7.73 1.80 3.61
N ASN A 14 7.17 1.42 4.76
CA ASN A 14 6.33 2.30 5.57
C ASN A 14 6.94 3.68 5.83
N THR A 15 8.24 3.79 6.17
CA THR A 15 8.89 5.09 6.36
C THR A 15 8.86 5.94 5.09
N GLY A 16 9.16 5.34 3.93
CA GLY A 16 9.09 6.03 2.64
C GLY A 16 7.67 6.48 2.31
N MET A 17 6.65 5.70 2.67
CA MET A 17 5.25 6.09 2.52
C MET A 17 4.93 7.34 3.34
N PHE A 18 5.43 7.45 4.58
CA PHE A 18 5.19 8.61 5.42
C PHE A 18 5.77 9.89 4.81
N GLU A 19 7.01 9.81 4.32
CA GLU A 19 7.70 10.92 3.66
C GLU A 19 7.02 11.31 2.33
N ALA A 20 6.44 10.33 1.62
CA ALA A 20 5.75 10.55 0.35
C ALA A 20 4.28 10.96 0.50
N GLY A 21 3.81 11.29 1.70
CA GLY A 21 2.40 11.51 2.00
C GLY A 21 1.70 12.55 1.12
N ASP A 22 2.35 13.68 0.82
CA ASP A 22 1.77 14.71 -0.05
C ASP A 22 1.60 14.21 -1.50
N SER A 23 2.60 13.47 -2.01
CA SER A 23 2.52 12.87 -3.35
C SER A 23 1.42 11.81 -3.42
N ILE A 24 1.30 10.95 -2.40
CA ILE A 24 0.28 9.90 -2.34
C ILE A 24 -1.12 10.52 -2.27
N ARG A 25 -1.32 11.52 -1.40
CA ARG A 25 -2.58 12.28 -1.30
C ARG A 25 -2.92 12.96 -2.63
N GLY A 26 -1.96 13.61 -3.28
CA GLY A 26 -2.17 14.28 -4.57
C GLY A 26 -2.56 13.30 -5.68
N LEU A 27 -1.89 12.16 -5.76
CA LEU A 27 -2.22 11.10 -6.73
C LEU A 27 -3.62 10.53 -6.50
N GLY A 28 -4.04 10.37 -5.24
CA GLY A 28 -5.32 9.74 -4.91
C GLY A 28 -6.54 10.65 -4.87
N THR A 29 -6.37 11.91 -4.51
CA THR A 29 -7.48 12.86 -4.39
C THR A 29 -7.57 13.80 -5.59
N ASP A 30 -6.44 14.29 -6.10
CA ASP A 30 -6.45 15.36 -7.10
C ASP A 30 -6.39 14.80 -8.53
N ILE A 31 -5.75 13.64 -8.73
CA ILE A 31 -5.44 13.07 -10.04
C ILE A 31 -6.27 11.82 -10.37
N GLU A 32 -6.94 11.23 -9.37
CA GLU A 32 -7.69 9.97 -9.50
C GLU A 32 -6.89 8.90 -10.26
N PHE A 33 -5.66 8.70 -9.78
CA PHE A 33 -4.68 7.83 -10.41
C PHE A 33 -4.80 6.39 -9.89
N PRO A 34 -5.10 5.39 -10.76
CA PRO A 34 -5.15 3.99 -10.35
C PRO A 34 -3.73 3.49 -10.11
N LEU A 35 -3.37 3.30 -8.83
CA LEU A 35 -2.03 2.92 -8.42
C LEU A 35 -2.06 1.85 -7.34
N VAL A 36 -1.26 0.80 -7.55
CA VAL A 36 -0.96 -0.15 -6.48
C VAL A 36 0.37 0.21 -5.84
N MET A 37 0.38 0.31 -4.50
CA MET A 37 1.58 0.47 -3.69
C MET A 37 1.87 -0.82 -2.93
N MET A 38 2.97 -1.49 -3.23
CA MET A 38 3.46 -2.58 -2.40
C MET A 38 4.37 -2.00 -1.33
N ILE A 39 3.91 -2.09 -0.09
CA ILE A 39 4.54 -1.46 1.07
C ILE A 39 5.16 -2.57 1.92
N GLY A 40 6.49 -2.62 2.00
CA GLY A 40 7.17 -3.47 2.98
C GLY A 40 6.73 -3.07 4.39
N TYR A 41 6.06 -3.97 5.11
CA TYR A 41 5.47 -3.69 6.42
C TYR A 41 6.49 -3.96 7.52
N ARG A 42 7.47 -3.07 7.65
CA ARG A 42 8.50 -3.13 8.71
C ARG A 42 7.84 -3.11 10.10
N GLY A 43 8.27 -4.03 10.96
CA GLY A 43 7.77 -4.14 12.33
C GLY A 43 6.38 -4.79 12.47
N TRP A 44 5.89 -5.43 11.40
CA TRP A 44 4.70 -6.30 11.44
C TRP A 44 4.94 -7.49 12.37
N THR A 45 3.95 -7.79 13.21
CA THR A 45 4.04 -8.88 14.21
C THR A 45 2.79 -9.76 14.22
N GLY A 46 2.05 -9.82 13.11
CA GLY A 46 0.80 -10.60 13.04
C GLY A 46 -0.26 -10.08 14.03
N HIS A 47 -0.46 -8.76 14.10
CA HIS A 47 -1.29 -8.08 15.11
C HIS A 47 -0.82 -8.21 16.58
N GLY A 48 0.42 -8.65 16.80
CA GLY A 48 1.08 -8.56 18.10
C GLY A 48 1.39 -7.12 18.55
N ILE A 49 1.87 -6.97 19.78
CA ILE A 49 2.33 -5.66 20.27
C ILE A 49 3.70 -5.38 19.65
N THR A 50 3.75 -4.39 18.76
CA THR A 50 5.00 -3.86 18.20
C THR A 50 5.41 -2.56 18.88
N LYS A 51 6.70 -2.43 19.21
CA LYS A 51 7.29 -1.16 19.69
C LYS A 51 7.69 -0.24 18.53
N ASP A 52 7.70 -0.77 17.31
CA ASP A 52 8.05 -0.03 16.12
C ASP A 52 6.99 1.05 15.85
N SER A 53 7.42 2.31 15.80
CA SER A 53 6.51 3.42 15.48
C SER A 53 5.95 3.28 14.08
N ASP A 54 6.76 2.84 13.12
CA ASP A 54 6.33 2.79 11.73
C ASP A 54 5.24 1.76 11.59
N ALA A 55 5.39 0.62 12.25
CA ALA A 55 4.36 -0.39 12.21
C ALA A 55 3.03 0.07 12.81
N ARG A 56 3.09 0.81 13.93
CA ARG A 56 1.91 1.37 14.63
C ARG A 56 1.19 2.45 13.82
N PHE A 57 1.90 3.22 12.99
CA PHE A 57 1.33 4.32 12.23
C PHE A 57 0.94 3.95 10.79
N THR A 58 1.42 2.82 10.25
CA THR A 58 1.16 2.41 8.86
C THR A 58 -0.33 2.34 8.53
N GLU A 59 -1.09 1.51 9.23
CA GLU A 59 -2.53 1.35 8.98
C GLU A 59 -3.33 2.62 9.32
N PRO A 60 -3.09 3.32 10.46
CA PRO A 60 -3.74 4.59 10.73
C PRO A 60 -3.54 5.66 9.65
N ILE A 61 -2.35 5.75 9.06
CA ILE A 61 -2.06 6.72 7.99
C ILE A 61 -2.79 6.32 6.70
N LEU A 62 -2.77 5.04 6.32
CA LEU A 62 -3.54 4.56 5.16
C LEU A 62 -5.03 4.86 5.32
N HIS A 63 -5.58 4.62 6.52
CA HIS A 63 -6.96 4.97 6.85
C HIS A 63 -7.20 6.48 6.75
N ALA A 64 -6.30 7.32 7.27
CA ALA A 64 -6.41 8.78 7.17
C ALA A 64 -6.41 9.26 5.71
N TYR A 65 -5.68 8.58 4.82
CA TYR A 65 -5.69 8.87 3.38
C TYR A 65 -6.83 8.20 2.62
N SER A 66 -7.70 7.44 3.30
CA SER A 66 -8.77 6.64 2.69
C SER A 66 -8.25 5.68 1.62
N ILE A 67 -7.09 5.07 1.88
CA ILE A 67 -6.44 4.07 1.02
C ILE A 67 -6.74 2.70 1.61
N ASN A 68 -7.44 1.87 0.84
CA ASN A 68 -7.68 0.48 1.20
C ASN A 68 -6.38 -0.31 1.07
N TYR A 69 -6.23 -1.34 1.90
CA TYR A 69 -5.05 -2.19 1.87
C TYR A 69 -5.39 -3.67 2.03
N TYR A 70 -4.56 -4.50 1.41
CA TYR A 70 -4.54 -5.93 1.57
C TYR A 70 -3.23 -6.35 2.23
N LEU A 71 -3.28 -7.19 3.25
CA LEU A 71 -2.09 -7.75 3.87
C LEU A 71 -1.64 -8.98 3.06
N VAL A 72 -0.34 -9.17 2.86
CA VAL A 72 0.26 -10.34 2.19
C VAL A 72 1.33 -10.89 3.12
N GLU A 73 1.03 -12.00 3.78
CA GLU A 73 1.88 -12.61 4.80
C GLU A 73 2.50 -13.93 4.33
N SER A 74 1.91 -14.54 3.32
CA SER A 74 2.32 -15.84 2.78
C SER A 74 2.08 -15.94 1.28
N ASN A 75 2.56 -17.02 0.67
CA ASN A 75 2.31 -17.32 -0.74
C ASN A 75 0.81 -17.50 -1.05
N ASP A 76 0.01 -17.91 -0.06
CA ASP A 76 -1.43 -18.11 -0.23
C ASP A 76 -2.20 -16.77 -0.35
N ASP A 77 -1.55 -15.65 -0.01
CA ASP A 77 -2.13 -14.31 -0.06
C ASP A 77 -1.82 -13.56 -1.37
N VAL A 78 -0.99 -14.13 -2.26
CA VAL A 78 -0.46 -13.43 -3.45
C VAL A 78 -1.58 -12.97 -4.40
N ASP A 79 -2.70 -13.70 -4.46
CA ASP A 79 -3.86 -13.32 -5.27
C ASP A 79 -4.46 -11.96 -4.87
N ARG A 80 -4.23 -11.50 -3.64
CA ARG A 80 -4.67 -10.18 -3.16
C ARG A 80 -4.01 -9.04 -3.95
N ILE A 81 -2.85 -9.26 -4.56
CA ILE A 81 -2.20 -8.26 -5.42
C ILE A 81 -3.07 -8.01 -6.65
N SER A 82 -3.58 -9.06 -7.29
CA SER A 82 -4.50 -8.94 -8.44
C SER A 82 -5.77 -8.18 -8.05
N VAL A 83 -6.35 -8.50 -6.88
CA VAL A 83 -7.51 -7.79 -6.33
C VAL A 83 -7.23 -6.31 -6.12
N ALA A 84 -6.04 -5.96 -5.63
CA ALA A 84 -5.63 -4.56 -5.44
C ALA A 84 -5.54 -3.80 -6.77
N PHE A 85 -5.03 -4.42 -7.84
CA PHE A 85 -5.01 -3.82 -9.18
C PHE A 85 -6.42 -3.60 -9.72
N GLU A 86 -7.29 -4.62 -9.64
CA GLU A 86 -8.69 -4.51 -10.07
C GLU A 86 -9.43 -3.40 -9.32
N GLU A 87 -9.20 -3.30 -8.01
CA GLU A 87 -9.79 -2.24 -7.19
C GLU A 87 -9.26 -0.86 -7.56
N ALA A 88 -7.94 -0.71 -7.72
CA ALA A 88 -7.32 0.56 -8.10
C ALA A 88 -7.86 1.06 -9.44
N GLU A 89 -7.98 0.15 -10.43
CA GLU A 89 -8.56 0.47 -11.75
C GLU A 89 -10.03 0.86 -11.65
N ARG A 90 -10.85 0.08 -10.92
CA ARG A 90 -12.29 0.31 -10.77
C ARG A 90 -12.60 1.61 -10.02
N THR A 91 -11.85 1.90 -8.96
CA THR A 91 -12.10 3.06 -8.09
C THR A 91 -11.38 4.30 -8.54
N ARG A 92 -10.36 4.17 -9.41
CA ARG A 92 -9.42 5.24 -9.76
C ARG A 92 -8.71 5.84 -8.55
N ARG A 93 -8.38 5.02 -7.55
CA ARG A 93 -7.69 5.45 -6.33
C ARG A 93 -6.47 4.57 -6.05
N PRO A 94 -5.51 5.05 -5.24
CA PRO A 94 -4.43 4.23 -4.73
C PRO A 94 -4.98 3.10 -3.84
N VAL A 95 -4.37 1.93 -3.97
CA VAL A 95 -4.61 0.75 -3.12
C VAL A 95 -3.26 0.21 -2.65
N ALA A 96 -3.15 -0.17 -1.39
CA ALA A 96 -1.91 -0.70 -0.83
C ALA A 96 -1.93 -2.24 -0.69
N CYS A 97 -0.77 -2.85 -0.87
CA CYS A 97 -0.48 -4.23 -0.47
C CYS A 97 0.60 -4.18 0.61
N LEU A 98 0.24 -4.46 1.86
CA LEU A 98 1.16 -4.50 2.98
C LEU A 98 1.87 -5.86 3.01
N LEU A 99 3.18 -5.87 2.82
CA LEU A 99 3.98 -7.10 2.79
C LEU A 99 4.51 -7.39 4.20
N GLY A 100 3.86 -8.31 4.91
CA GLY A 100 4.15 -8.67 6.30
C GLY A 100 5.10 -9.87 6.46
N ALA A 101 5.46 -10.55 5.37
CA ALA A 101 6.35 -11.69 5.40
C ALA A 101 7.82 -11.25 5.54
N GLU A 102 8.47 -11.56 6.65
CA GLU A 102 9.93 -11.72 6.64
C GLU A 102 10.23 -13.06 5.98
N TYR A 103 10.83 -13.05 4.78
CA TYR A 103 11.38 -14.27 4.19
C TYR A 103 12.40 -14.85 5.18
N SER A 104 12.06 -16.00 5.76
CA SER A 104 12.93 -16.80 6.63
C SER A 104 13.80 -17.74 5.80
#